data_AF-A0A1Q7R419-F1
#
_entry.id   AF-A0A1Q7R419-F1
#
_cell.length_a   1.000
_cell.length_b   1.000
_cell.length_c   1.000
_cell.angle_alpha   90.00
_cell.angle_beta   90.00
_cell.angle_gamma   90.00
#
_symmetry.space_group_name_H-M   'P 1'
#
loop_
_entity.id
_entity.type
_entity.pdbx_description
1 polymer ?
#
loop_
_entity_poly.entity_id
_entity_poly.type
_entity_poly.pdbx_seq_one_letter_code
_entity_poly.pdbx_strand_id
1 'polypeptide(L)'
;MSYTHAPSVRNARALLLAAVALAGAPAHPAPGDPAAVRAKLSEWKVDLSQRTIAAGTVTFTVANVGSIPHAFEVEGQGIEQETTVIQPGSSATLTLTLKPGTYEVYCPVGKDSHKKLGMNTRLTVVGGTHSGSAGYGDSDMGGVHSSQMSESPAMGEHAQAIRVKSGGPVIQILPGPFPFPDSAAPILKQFGDEREGLESQVKNGPYSNNVTPISGAFTFTAWDKGAVRDSVDGVAEFRTQDGARWRLALDRVQTKDVPHHPRFGGVILGLYYHGNTAVHTPLVPTINSAVALWAFGHLYKDGALVTDNAMVHVMLLSRTRRDGDFALACWDCAKNKIEELQLQILPGPGEPKFDAPGGFLFVNWEKSSSAKAAS
;
A
#
# COMPACT_ATOMS: atom_id res chain seq x y z
N MET A 1 -64.22 -27.46 -29.46
CA MET A 1 -63.62 -26.14 -29.23
C MET A 1 -63.36 -25.49 -30.58
N SER A 2 -63.66 -24.20 -30.64
CA SER A 2 -64.12 -23.47 -31.82
C SER A 2 -63.02 -22.72 -32.56
N TYR A 3 -63.11 -22.82 -33.90
CA TYR A 3 -62.84 -21.84 -34.97
C TYR A 3 -61.50 -21.09 -35.08
N THR A 4 -60.82 -21.36 -36.20
CA THR A 4 -60.00 -20.41 -36.98
C THR A 4 -60.83 -19.76 -38.09
N HIS A 5 -60.86 -18.43 -38.18
CA HIS A 5 -60.58 -17.63 -39.40
C HIS A 5 -60.76 -16.10 -39.16
N ALA A 6 -60.00 -15.32 -39.95
CA ALA A 6 -59.74 -13.87 -39.96
C ALA A 6 -60.97 -13.00 -40.40
N PRO A 7 -60.91 -11.67 -40.75
CA PRO A 7 -59.79 -10.70 -40.90
C PRO A 7 -60.09 -9.19 -40.54
N SER A 8 -59.11 -8.33 -40.88
CA SER A 8 -59.25 -7.00 -41.55
C SER A 8 -59.43 -5.65 -40.77
N VAL A 9 -58.33 -4.86 -40.81
CA VAL A 9 -58.16 -3.45 -41.29
C VAL A 9 -58.86 -2.24 -40.60
N ARG A 10 -57.99 -1.22 -40.36
CA ARG A 10 -58.17 0.26 -40.26
C ARG A 10 -58.67 0.89 -38.96
N ASN A 11 -57.83 1.79 -38.41
CA ASN A 11 -58.11 3.22 -38.11
C ASN A 11 -56.80 3.85 -37.57
N ALA A 12 -56.12 4.75 -38.30
CA ALA A 12 -56.34 6.20 -38.38
C ALA A 12 -55.57 7.01 -37.30
N ARG A 13 -54.45 7.60 -37.76
CA ARG A 13 -53.82 8.91 -37.41
C ARG A 13 -53.96 9.49 -35.99
N ALA A 14 -52.82 9.78 -35.37
CA ALA A 14 -52.58 11.04 -34.68
C ALA A 14 -51.10 11.44 -34.82
N LEU A 15 -50.85 12.64 -35.34
CA LEU A 15 -49.53 13.28 -35.43
C LEU A 15 -49.01 13.64 -34.04
N LEU A 16 -47.75 13.33 -33.75
CA LEU A 16 -46.98 13.97 -32.66
C LEU A 16 -45.96 14.92 -33.28
N LEU A 17 -46.09 16.21 -32.96
CA LEU A 17 -45.10 17.24 -33.29
C LEU A 17 -43.81 16.96 -32.51
N ALA A 18 -42.69 16.91 -33.24
CA ALA A 18 -41.35 16.91 -32.67
C ALA A 18 -40.98 18.33 -32.21
N ALA A 19 -40.81 18.52 -30.90
CA ALA A 19 -40.09 19.68 -30.36
C ALA A 19 -38.60 19.31 -30.27
N VAL A 20 -37.80 19.90 -31.15
CA VAL A 20 -36.34 19.79 -31.11
C VAL A 20 -35.83 20.68 -29.98
N ALA A 21 -35.37 20.08 -28.88
CA ALA A 21 -34.60 20.77 -27.86
C ALA A 21 -33.16 20.98 -28.40
N LEU A 22 -32.74 22.23 -28.60
CA LEU A 22 -31.35 22.55 -28.85
C LEU A 22 -30.54 22.22 -27.57
N ALA A 23 -29.70 21.19 -27.67
CA ALA A 23 -28.67 20.91 -26.67
C ALA A 23 -27.67 22.08 -26.66
N GLY A 24 -27.58 22.77 -25.52
CA GLY A 24 -26.54 23.77 -25.28
C GLY A 24 -25.16 23.11 -25.31
N ALA A 25 -24.24 23.72 -26.07
CA ALA A 25 -22.83 23.36 -26.06
C ALA A 25 -22.22 23.55 -24.66
N PRO A 26 -21.17 22.78 -24.28
CA PRO A 26 -20.51 22.98 -23.00
C PRO A 26 -19.90 24.39 -22.94
N ALA A 27 -20.20 25.13 -21.88
CA ALA A 27 -19.62 26.44 -21.65
C ALA A 27 -18.09 26.34 -21.50
N HIS A 28 -17.35 27.20 -22.21
CA HIS A 28 -15.91 27.36 -21.98
C HIS A 28 -15.68 28.04 -20.61
N PRO A 29 -14.66 27.62 -19.84
CA PRO A 29 -14.34 28.26 -18.57
C PRO A 29 -14.01 29.74 -18.77
N ALA A 30 -14.47 30.59 -17.84
CA ALA A 30 -14.18 32.02 -17.89
C ALA A 30 -12.71 32.27 -17.46
N PRO A 31 -12.02 33.29 -18.01
CA PRO A 31 -10.71 33.69 -17.54
C PRO A 31 -10.80 34.14 -16.06
N GLY A 32 -10.19 33.37 -15.16
CA GLY A 32 -10.26 33.59 -13.71
C GLY A 32 -10.99 32.51 -12.92
N ASP A 33 -11.59 31.51 -13.58
CA ASP A 33 -12.07 30.32 -12.89
C ASP A 33 -10.88 29.56 -12.26
N PRO A 34 -10.98 29.14 -10.99
CA PRO A 34 -9.93 28.36 -10.34
C PRO A 34 -9.59 27.15 -11.22
N ALA A 35 -8.29 26.91 -11.44
CA ALA A 35 -7.89 25.70 -12.16
C ALA A 35 -8.40 24.49 -11.37
N ALA A 36 -9.29 23.72 -11.99
CA ALA A 36 -9.89 22.54 -11.38
C ALA A 36 -9.06 21.30 -11.74
N VAL A 37 -8.20 20.87 -10.81
CA VAL A 37 -7.40 19.65 -10.99
C VAL A 37 -8.13 18.49 -10.34
N ARG A 38 -8.45 17.45 -11.11
CA ARG A 38 -8.96 16.20 -10.53
C ARG A 38 -7.78 15.34 -10.10
N ALA A 39 -7.86 14.79 -8.88
CA ALA A 39 -6.93 13.82 -8.37
C ALA A 39 -7.67 12.50 -8.10
N LYS A 40 -7.15 11.39 -8.63
CA LYS A 40 -7.60 10.05 -8.27
C LYS A 40 -6.53 9.39 -7.41
N LEU A 41 -6.95 8.96 -6.22
CA LEU A 41 -6.13 8.23 -5.27
C LEU A 41 -6.47 6.75 -5.39
N SER A 42 -5.44 5.93 -5.55
CA SER A 42 -5.51 4.47 -5.50
C SER A 42 -4.22 3.96 -4.88
N GLU A 43 -4.16 2.67 -4.56
CA GLU A 43 -3.01 2.06 -3.89
C GLU A 43 -1.70 2.40 -4.60
N TRP A 44 -0.89 3.16 -3.88
CA TRP A 44 0.47 3.59 -4.25
C TRP A 44 0.52 4.54 -5.44
N LYS A 45 -0.58 5.21 -5.78
CA LYS A 45 -0.63 6.13 -6.91
C LYS A 45 -1.50 7.36 -6.65
N VAL A 46 -0.93 8.52 -6.95
CA VAL A 46 -1.68 9.78 -7.13
C VAL A 46 -1.75 10.09 -8.62
N ASP A 47 -2.97 10.10 -9.18
CA ASP A 47 -3.19 10.41 -10.59
C ASP A 47 -3.85 11.79 -10.75
N LEU A 48 -3.10 12.76 -11.26
CA LEU A 48 -3.57 14.11 -11.51
C LEU A 48 -4.04 14.25 -12.95
N SER A 49 -5.20 14.87 -13.16
CA SER A 49 -5.70 15.19 -14.51
C SER A 49 -4.76 16.11 -15.29
N GLN A 50 -3.97 16.91 -14.58
CA GLN A 50 -2.95 17.80 -15.13
C GLN A 50 -1.75 17.83 -14.19
N ARG A 51 -0.54 17.70 -14.74
CA ARG A 51 0.73 17.81 -13.99
C ARG A 51 1.43 19.15 -14.17
N THR A 52 0.91 19.99 -15.07
CA THR A 52 1.36 21.35 -15.28
C THR A 52 0.14 22.27 -15.31
N ILE A 53 0.13 23.28 -14.45
CA ILE A 53 -0.97 24.25 -14.33
C ILE A 53 -0.43 25.68 -14.19
N ALA A 54 -1.28 26.67 -14.45
CA ALA A 54 -0.93 28.07 -14.21
C ALA A 54 -0.94 28.40 -12.70
N ALA A 55 -0.08 29.33 -12.30
CA ALA A 55 -0.10 29.91 -10.96
C ALA A 55 -1.41 30.64 -10.68
N GLY A 56 -1.82 30.65 -9.41
CA GLY A 56 -3.08 31.24 -8.97
C GLY A 56 -3.84 30.32 -8.02
N THR A 57 -5.13 30.60 -7.84
CA THR A 57 -6.02 29.75 -7.04
C THR A 57 -6.41 28.48 -7.81
N VAL A 58 -6.18 27.34 -7.19
CA VAL A 58 -6.38 26.01 -7.75
C VAL A 58 -7.27 25.22 -6.80
N THR A 59 -8.30 24.57 -7.33
CA THR A 59 -9.16 23.67 -6.56
C THR A 59 -8.89 22.23 -7.00
N PHE A 60 -8.42 21.41 -6.07
CA PHE A 60 -8.27 19.98 -6.26
C PHE A 60 -9.57 19.28 -5.89
N THR A 61 -10.11 18.48 -6.81
CA THR A 61 -11.21 17.55 -6.55
C THR A 61 -10.63 16.14 -6.46
N VAL A 62 -10.58 15.62 -5.24
CA VAL A 62 -9.85 14.41 -4.90
C VAL A 62 -10.82 13.26 -4.67
N ALA A 63 -10.68 12.17 -5.40
CA ALA A 63 -11.49 10.97 -5.24
C ALA A 63 -10.60 9.79 -4.81
N ASN A 64 -11.00 9.09 -3.75
CA ASN A 64 -10.43 7.80 -3.41
C ASN A 64 -11.15 6.71 -4.21
N VAL A 65 -10.48 6.21 -5.24
CA VAL A 65 -10.97 5.12 -6.11
C VAL A 65 -10.32 3.78 -5.77
N GLY A 66 -9.50 3.74 -4.72
CA GLY A 66 -8.90 2.53 -4.17
C GLY A 66 -9.83 1.82 -3.18
N SER A 67 -9.26 0.82 -2.54
CA SER A 67 -9.85 -0.05 -1.52
C SER A 67 -9.43 0.30 -0.08
N ILE A 68 -8.43 1.16 0.11
CA ILE A 68 -7.93 1.57 1.43
C ILE A 68 -8.08 3.09 1.68
N PRO A 69 -8.07 3.58 2.92
CA PRO A 69 -8.13 5.02 3.22
C PRO A 69 -6.92 5.79 2.65
N HIS A 70 -7.16 6.99 2.13
CA HIS A 70 -6.13 7.86 1.54
C HIS A 70 -6.31 9.32 1.98
N ALA A 71 -5.28 10.13 1.83
CA ALA A 71 -5.37 11.58 1.94
C ALA A 71 -4.56 12.21 0.79
N PHE A 72 -4.74 13.49 0.57
CA PHE A 72 -4.06 14.23 -0.50
C PHE A 72 -3.37 15.44 0.09
N GLU A 73 -2.05 15.47 -0.05
CA GLU A 73 -1.20 16.58 0.39
C GLU A 73 -0.47 17.21 -0.79
N VAL A 74 -0.32 18.53 -0.73
CA VAL A 74 0.50 19.32 -1.65
C VAL A 74 1.57 20.04 -0.83
N GLU A 75 2.83 19.73 -1.11
CA GLU A 75 3.98 20.27 -0.40
C GLU A 75 4.96 20.96 -1.37
N GLY A 76 5.47 22.12 -0.99
CA GLY A 76 6.49 22.86 -1.75
C GLY A 76 6.24 24.37 -1.76
N GLN A 77 7.28 25.16 -2.05
CA GLN A 77 7.18 26.63 -2.11
C GLN A 77 6.60 27.28 -0.84
N GLY A 78 6.86 26.68 0.33
CA GLY A 78 6.31 27.13 1.62
C GLY A 78 4.84 26.75 1.86
N ILE A 79 4.29 25.85 1.05
CA ILE A 79 2.97 25.24 1.25
C ILE A 79 3.17 23.81 1.76
N GLU A 80 2.40 23.44 2.76
CA GLU A 80 2.25 22.08 3.31
C GLU A 80 0.80 21.97 3.78
N GLN A 81 -0.09 21.49 2.92
CA GLN A 81 -1.54 21.46 3.15
C GLN A 81 -2.14 20.16 2.65
N GLU A 82 -3.01 19.56 3.46
CA GLU A 82 -3.61 18.24 3.22
C GLU A 82 -5.14 18.24 3.35
N THR A 83 -5.77 17.22 2.77
CA THR A 83 -7.16 16.86 3.08
C THR A 83 -7.23 16.05 4.38
N THR A 84 -8.40 15.96 5.00
CA THR A 84 -8.69 14.87 5.93
C THR A 84 -8.61 13.50 5.23
N VAL A 85 -8.59 12.41 6.01
CA VAL A 85 -8.62 11.05 5.48
C VAL A 85 -9.91 10.80 4.71
N ILE A 86 -9.76 10.36 3.46
CA ILE A 86 -10.78 10.03 2.48
C ILE A 86 -10.95 8.51 2.45
N GLN A 87 -12.14 8.04 2.83
CA GLN A 87 -12.49 6.62 2.81
C GLN A 87 -12.66 6.09 1.37
N PRO A 88 -12.54 4.77 1.14
CA PRO A 88 -12.81 4.16 -0.16
C PRO A 88 -14.14 4.62 -0.77
N GLY A 89 -14.14 4.98 -2.05
CA GLY A 89 -15.32 5.49 -2.77
C GLY A 89 -15.75 6.92 -2.41
N SER A 90 -15.12 7.56 -1.42
CA SER A 90 -15.41 8.94 -1.01
C SER A 90 -14.55 9.97 -1.75
N SER A 91 -14.86 11.25 -1.57
CA SER A 91 -14.13 12.36 -2.20
C SER A 91 -13.98 13.54 -1.25
N ALA A 92 -12.99 14.39 -1.51
CA ALA A 92 -12.73 15.64 -0.80
C ALA A 92 -12.32 16.75 -1.78
N THR A 93 -12.26 17.98 -1.28
CA THR A 93 -11.73 19.12 -2.04
C THR A 93 -10.64 19.83 -1.24
N LEU A 94 -9.63 20.34 -1.94
CA LEU A 94 -8.54 21.14 -1.36
C LEU A 94 -8.30 22.34 -2.27
N THR A 95 -8.44 23.56 -1.74
CA THR A 95 -8.22 24.80 -2.49
C THR A 95 -6.97 25.50 -2.01
N LEU A 96 -6.04 25.79 -2.91
CA LEU A 96 -4.74 26.40 -2.61
C LEU A 96 -4.43 27.53 -3.58
N THR A 97 -3.69 28.54 -3.12
CA THR A 97 -3.08 29.55 -4.01
C THR A 97 -1.63 29.15 -4.26
N LEU A 98 -1.34 28.68 -5.48
CA LEU A 98 -0.03 28.16 -5.85
C LEU A 98 0.79 29.18 -6.63
N LYS A 99 2.08 29.30 -6.28
CA LYS A 99 3.06 30.14 -6.97
C LYS A 99 3.78 29.30 -8.03
N PRO A 100 4.42 29.92 -9.04
CA PRO A 100 5.28 29.20 -9.96
C PRO A 100 6.34 28.40 -9.21
N GLY A 101 6.54 27.14 -9.60
CA GLY A 101 7.46 26.23 -8.93
C GLY A 101 7.06 24.77 -9.10
N THR A 102 7.77 23.88 -8.41
CA THR A 102 7.40 22.46 -8.34
C THR A 102 6.91 22.12 -6.94
N TYR A 103 5.88 21.30 -6.91
CA TYR A 103 5.24 20.76 -5.71
C TYR A 103 5.30 19.23 -5.74
N GLU A 104 5.56 18.64 -4.59
CA GLU A 104 5.30 17.23 -4.36
C GLU A 104 3.82 17.06 -3.99
N VAL A 105 3.20 16.03 -4.55
CA VAL A 105 1.81 15.70 -4.26
C VAL A 105 1.75 14.24 -3.85
N TYR A 106 1.26 13.94 -2.66
CA TYR A 106 1.36 12.60 -2.08
C TYR A 106 0.23 12.29 -1.11
N CYS A 107 0.23 11.06 -0.58
CA CYS A 107 -0.68 10.64 0.48
C CYS A 107 0.07 10.54 1.82
N PRO A 108 -0.26 11.38 2.83
CA PRO A 108 0.43 11.42 4.12
C PRO A 108 -0.04 10.35 5.12
N VAL A 109 -1.05 9.55 4.74
CA VAL A 109 -1.63 8.51 5.60
C VAL A 109 -0.55 7.60 6.17
N GLY A 110 -0.64 7.38 7.49
CA GLY A 110 0.30 6.57 8.24
C GLY A 110 1.68 7.20 8.36
N LYS A 111 1.78 8.51 8.66
CA LYS A 111 3.06 9.23 8.78
C LYS A 111 3.95 9.03 7.55
N ASP A 112 3.38 9.38 6.39
CA ASP A 112 3.99 9.25 5.06
C ASP A 112 4.27 7.81 4.62
N SER A 113 3.71 6.82 5.30
CA SER A 113 3.82 5.42 4.88
C SER A 113 3.38 5.23 3.43
N HIS A 114 2.25 5.83 3.05
CA HIS A 114 1.76 5.73 1.68
C HIS A 114 2.69 6.43 0.68
N LYS A 115 3.22 7.62 1.01
CA LYS A 115 4.26 8.32 0.24
C LYS A 115 5.51 7.45 0.04
N LYS A 116 6.01 6.82 1.10
CA LYS A 116 7.19 5.93 1.09
C LYS A 116 6.98 4.67 0.25
N LEU A 117 5.74 4.20 0.18
CA LEU A 117 5.32 3.11 -0.72
C LEU A 117 5.14 3.56 -2.18
N GLY A 118 5.47 4.82 -2.51
CA GLY A 118 5.42 5.34 -3.87
C GLY A 118 4.15 6.11 -4.21
N MET A 119 3.25 6.36 -3.25
CA MET A 119 2.04 7.17 -3.46
C MET A 119 2.33 8.66 -3.53
N ASN A 120 3.12 9.05 -4.53
CA ASN A 120 3.49 10.44 -4.80
C ASN A 120 3.54 10.73 -6.30
N THR A 121 3.49 12.00 -6.65
CA THR A 121 3.69 12.55 -7.99
C THR A 121 4.18 13.99 -7.88
N ARG A 122 4.56 14.60 -9.01
CA ARG A 122 4.96 16.02 -9.06
C ARG A 122 3.93 16.84 -9.81
N LEU A 123 3.69 18.03 -9.29
CA LEU A 123 2.92 19.09 -9.94
C LEU A 123 3.83 20.26 -10.24
N THR A 124 3.83 20.71 -11.49
CA THR A 124 4.54 21.91 -11.93
C THR A 124 3.55 23.06 -12.07
N VAL A 125 3.89 24.21 -11.50
CA VAL A 125 3.10 25.42 -11.62
C VAL A 125 3.93 26.43 -12.40
N VAL A 126 3.38 26.93 -13.50
CA VAL A 126 4.03 27.90 -14.38
C VAL A 126 3.47 29.30 -14.16
N GLY A 127 4.23 30.34 -14.51
CA GLY A 127 3.73 31.71 -14.46
C GLY A 127 2.46 31.85 -15.30
N GLY A 128 1.38 32.37 -14.69
CA GLY A 128 0.17 32.68 -15.43
C GLY A 128 0.50 33.76 -16.47
N THR A 129 0.26 33.47 -17.75
CA THR A 129 0.24 34.51 -18.78
C THR A 129 -0.95 35.41 -18.47
N HIS A 130 -0.71 36.49 -17.74
CA HIS A 130 -1.65 37.60 -17.72
C HIS A 130 -1.77 38.12 -19.15
N SER A 131 -2.92 37.89 -19.77
CA SER A 131 -3.27 38.52 -21.05
C SER A 131 -3.44 40.02 -20.78
N GLY A 132 -2.34 40.76 -20.85
CA GLY A 132 -2.31 42.21 -20.95
C GLY A 132 -2.54 42.61 -22.40
N SER A 133 -3.59 43.40 -22.61
CA SER A 133 -4.01 43.96 -23.89
C SER A 133 -2.90 44.75 -24.61
N ALA A 134 -2.68 44.39 -25.88
CA ALA A 134 -2.23 45.17 -27.03
C ALA A 134 -1.03 46.14 -26.89
N GLY A 135 0.08 45.78 -27.52
CA GLY A 135 1.10 46.69 -28.02
C GLY A 135 1.67 46.15 -29.34
N TYR A 136 1.29 46.78 -30.45
CA TYR A 136 1.76 46.53 -31.82
C TYR A 136 3.29 46.78 -31.91
N GLY A 137 4.04 45.87 -32.55
CA GLY A 137 5.48 46.06 -32.79
C GLY A 137 6.11 44.88 -33.53
N ASP A 138 6.58 45.18 -34.73
CA ASP A 138 7.00 44.32 -35.85
C ASP A 138 8.29 43.46 -35.64
N SER A 139 8.35 42.40 -36.46
CA SER A 139 9.47 41.60 -37.01
C SER A 139 10.74 41.27 -36.18
N ASP A 140 11.06 39.98 -36.07
CA ASP A 140 12.16 39.37 -36.85
C ASP A 140 12.16 37.82 -36.80
N MET A 141 12.56 37.18 -37.90
CA MET A 141 12.70 35.73 -38.06
C MET A 141 14.06 35.23 -37.56
N GLY A 142 14.10 34.02 -36.97
CA GLY A 142 15.31 33.22 -37.02
C GLY A 142 15.41 32.12 -35.96
N GLY A 143 15.53 30.87 -36.41
CA GLY A 143 16.20 29.83 -35.62
C GLY A 143 15.35 28.62 -35.26
N VAL A 144 15.13 27.75 -36.26
CA VAL A 144 14.76 26.35 -36.03
C VAL A 144 15.93 25.66 -35.32
N HIS A 145 15.72 25.18 -34.11
CA HIS A 145 16.50 24.06 -33.56
C HIS A 145 15.56 23.10 -32.83
N SER A 146 15.20 22.04 -33.54
CA SER A 146 14.61 20.85 -32.96
C SER A 146 15.70 20.03 -32.26
N SER A 147 15.23 19.17 -31.35
CA SER A 147 15.90 17.99 -30.82
C SER A 147 17.08 18.20 -29.87
N GLN A 148 16.77 18.20 -28.57
CA GLN A 148 17.10 17.04 -27.75
C GLN A 148 16.19 17.02 -26.51
N MET A 149 15.20 16.11 -26.54
CA MET A 149 14.60 15.59 -25.32
C MET A 149 15.72 14.87 -24.57
N SER A 150 16.37 15.53 -23.62
CA SER A 150 17.00 14.78 -22.54
C SER A 150 15.86 14.30 -21.67
N GLU A 151 15.58 13.00 -21.75
CA GLU A 151 14.84 12.31 -20.70
C GLU A 151 15.38 12.79 -19.36
N SER A 152 14.51 13.40 -18.55
CA SER A 152 14.82 13.60 -17.15
C SER A 152 15.25 12.24 -16.60
N PRO A 153 16.42 12.14 -15.94
CA PRO A 153 16.86 10.87 -15.42
C PRO A 153 15.78 10.36 -14.48
N ALA A 154 15.35 9.11 -14.68
CA ALA A 154 14.74 8.35 -13.61
C ALA A 154 15.61 8.61 -12.37
N MET A 155 15.01 9.19 -11.32
CA MET A 155 15.67 9.38 -10.02
C MET A 155 16.44 8.09 -9.74
N GLY A 156 17.77 8.19 -9.71
CA GLY A 156 18.65 7.03 -9.79
C GLY A 156 18.21 5.96 -8.81
N GLU A 157 18.00 4.75 -9.33
CA GLU A 157 17.75 3.55 -8.54
C GLU A 157 18.99 3.26 -7.68
N HIS A 158 19.09 3.94 -6.54
CA HIS A 158 19.95 3.46 -5.48
C HIS A 158 19.28 2.21 -4.93
N ALA A 159 19.68 1.05 -5.46
CA ALA A 159 19.32 -0.25 -4.90
C ALA A 159 19.62 -0.22 -3.40
N GLN A 160 18.56 -0.26 -2.60
CA GLN A 160 18.67 -0.22 -1.15
C GLN A 160 18.75 -1.65 -0.65
N ALA A 161 19.71 -1.92 0.22
CA ALA A 161 19.91 -3.26 0.76
C ALA A 161 19.98 -3.19 2.28
N ILE A 162 19.31 -4.13 2.93
CA ILE A 162 19.31 -4.28 4.38
C ILE A 162 19.72 -5.71 4.72
N ARG A 163 20.73 -5.84 5.59
CA ARG A 163 21.08 -7.11 6.21
C ARG A 163 20.51 -7.13 7.61
N VAL A 164 19.78 -8.19 7.95
CA VAL A 164 19.17 -8.41 9.25
C VAL A 164 19.81 -9.62 9.91
N LYS A 165 20.12 -9.49 11.19
CA LYS A 165 20.58 -10.59 12.04
C LYS A 165 19.68 -10.69 13.26
N SER A 166 19.10 -11.87 13.45
CA SER A 166 18.26 -12.18 14.60
C SER A 166 19.02 -12.08 15.92
N GLY A 167 18.36 -11.63 16.98
CA GLY A 167 18.89 -11.67 18.35
C GLY A 167 17.82 -12.05 19.37
N GLY A 168 18.22 -12.86 20.36
CA GLY A 168 17.29 -13.43 21.32
C GLY A 168 16.82 -12.46 22.43
N PRO A 169 15.84 -12.86 23.26
CA PRO A 169 15.21 -14.19 23.31
C PRO A 169 14.37 -14.53 22.07
N VAL A 170 14.15 -15.83 21.85
CA VAL A 170 13.38 -16.37 20.71
C VAL A 170 12.14 -17.05 21.23
N ILE A 171 11.00 -16.78 20.61
CA ILE A 171 9.72 -17.39 20.97
C ILE A 171 9.02 -17.96 19.74
N GLN A 172 8.34 -19.07 19.92
CA GLN A 172 7.32 -19.56 19.00
C GLN A 172 5.98 -18.99 19.47
N ILE A 173 5.22 -18.40 18.56
CA ILE A 173 3.85 -17.97 18.82
C ILE A 173 2.90 -19.06 18.32
N LEU A 174 1.97 -19.45 19.17
CA LEU A 174 1.02 -20.53 18.94
C LEU A 174 -0.37 -19.94 18.66
N PRO A 175 -1.26 -20.70 18.01
CA PRO A 175 -2.65 -20.29 17.87
C PRO A 175 -3.27 -19.95 19.23
N GLY A 176 -4.00 -18.85 19.25
CA GLY A 176 -4.71 -18.37 20.42
C GLY A 176 -5.38 -17.03 20.17
N PRO A 177 -6.15 -16.53 21.17
CA PRO A 177 -6.88 -15.29 21.02
C PRO A 177 -5.94 -14.09 20.91
N PHE A 178 -6.32 -13.14 20.07
CA PHE A 178 -5.71 -11.84 19.95
C PHE A 178 -6.10 -10.99 21.19
N PRO A 179 -5.12 -10.44 21.94
CA PRO A 179 -5.37 -9.82 23.23
C PRO A 179 -6.00 -8.42 23.17
N PHE A 180 -6.06 -7.78 21.99
CA PHE A 180 -6.68 -6.46 21.82
C PHE A 180 -7.93 -6.48 20.92
N PRO A 181 -8.95 -7.31 21.22
CA PRO A 181 -10.12 -7.46 20.35
C PRO A 181 -10.88 -6.14 20.18
N ASP A 182 -10.97 -5.32 21.22
CA ASP A 182 -11.65 -4.01 21.17
C ASP A 182 -10.94 -2.99 20.28
N SER A 183 -9.61 -3.07 20.17
CA SER A 183 -8.84 -2.19 19.27
C SER A 183 -8.97 -2.64 17.81
N ALA A 184 -9.16 -3.94 17.57
CA ALA A 184 -9.41 -4.47 16.24
C ALA A 184 -10.87 -4.27 15.77
N ALA A 185 -11.86 -4.32 16.67
CA ALA A 185 -13.28 -4.33 16.30
C ALA A 185 -13.76 -3.14 15.43
N PRO A 186 -13.36 -1.88 15.68
CA PRO A 186 -13.71 -0.75 14.81
C PRO A 186 -13.13 -0.86 13.40
N ILE A 187 -11.95 -1.47 13.28
CA ILE A 187 -11.25 -1.67 12.01
C ILE A 187 -11.90 -2.82 11.25
N LEU A 188 -12.16 -3.95 11.91
CA LEU A 188 -12.81 -5.13 11.32
C LEU A 188 -14.17 -4.83 10.70
N LYS A 189 -14.93 -3.87 11.26
CA LYS A 189 -16.21 -3.40 10.67
C LYS A 189 -16.06 -2.81 9.26
N GLN A 190 -14.87 -2.34 8.90
CA GLN A 190 -14.60 -1.73 7.60
C GLN A 190 -14.39 -2.77 6.48
N PHE A 191 -14.18 -4.05 6.83
CA PHE A 191 -13.82 -5.13 5.89
C PHE A 191 -15.02 -5.96 5.38
N GLY A 192 -16.26 -5.56 5.68
CA GLY A 192 -17.47 -6.16 5.10
C GLY A 192 -17.52 -7.69 5.19
N ASP A 193 -17.60 -8.37 4.04
CA ASP A 193 -17.73 -9.82 3.92
C ASP A 193 -16.45 -10.60 4.34
N GLU A 194 -15.28 -9.94 4.39
CA GLU A 194 -14.03 -10.56 4.85
C GLU A 194 -13.95 -10.72 6.39
N ARG A 195 -14.95 -10.18 7.10
CA ARG A 195 -15.03 -10.18 8.57
C ARG A 195 -14.93 -11.58 9.18
N GLU A 196 -15.55 -12.59 8.59
CA GLU A 196 -15.59 -13.95 9.16
C GLU A 196 -14.19 -14.60 9.20
N GLY A 197 -13.39 -14.41 8.14
CA GLY A 197 -12.01 -14.86 8.08
C GLY A 197 -11.13 -14.14 9.11
N LEU A 198 -11.35 -12.84 9.29
CA LEU A 198 -10.62 -12.03 10.26
C LEU A 198 -11.01 -12.34 11.71
N GLU A 199 -12.29 -12.60 11.99
CA GLU A 199 -12.75 -13.06 13.31
C GLU A 199 -12.16 -14.43 13.68
N SER A 200 -11.96 -15.31 12.70
CA SER A 200 -11.23 -16.56 12.90
C SER A 200 -9.77 -16.32 13.26
N GLN A 201 -9.10 -15.37 12.59
CA GLN A 201 -7.74 -14.94 12.93
C GLN A 201 -7.66 -14.25 14.30
N VAL A 202 -8.70 -13.52 14.74
CA VAL A 202 -8.76 -12.97 16.11
C VAL A 202 -8.74 -14.10 17.14
N LYS A 203 -9.37 -15.23 16.87
CA LYS A 203 -9.50 -16.32 17.85
C LYS A 203 -8.35 -17.30 17.81
N ASN A 204 -7.80 -17.56 16.62
CA ASN A 204 -6.86 -18.65 16.37
C ASN A 204 -5.61 -18.20 15.58
N GLY A 205 -5.41 -16.90 15.44
CA GLY A 205 -4.40 -16.34 14.57
C GLY A 205 -3.02 -16.23 15.22
N PRO A 206 -2.06 -15.74 14.43
CA PRO A 206 -0.66 -15.67 14.80
C PRO A 206 -0.33 -14.61 15.88
N TYR A 207 -1.24 -13.67 16.19
CA TYR A 207 -0.95 -12.55 17.09
C TYR A 207 -1.33 -12.81 18.57
N SER A 208 -1.28 -14.06 19.02
CA SER A 208 -1.69 -14.42 20.38
C SER A 208 -0.61 -14.12 21.45
N ASN A 209 -1.02 -14.18 22.71
CA ASN A 209 -0.09 -14.26 23.86
C ASN A 209 0.29 -15.71 24.23
N ASN A 210 -0.20 -16.70 23.48
CA ASN A 210 0.19 -18.10 23.67
C ASN A 210 1.56 -18.31 23.01
N VAL A 211 2.61 -18.23 23.81
CA VAL A 211 3.99 -18.21 23.34
C VAL A 211 4.83 -19.20 24.12
N THR A 212 5.84 -19.76 23.47
CA THR A 212 6.79 -20.68 24.10
C THR A 212 8.22 -20.28 23.75
N PRO A 213 9.12 -20.15 24.73
CA PRO A 213 10.53 -19.92 24.47
C PRO A 213 11.12 -21.06 23.65
N ILE A 214 11.88 -20.70 22.62
CA ILE A 214 12.56 -21.64 21.73
C ILE A 214 13.99 -21.19 21.44
N SER A 215 14.71 -21.94 20.61
CA SER A 215 16.03 -21.58 20.12
C SER A 215 16.04 -21.50 18.60
N GLY A 216 16.79 -20.55 18.05
CA GLY A 216 16.99 -20.46 16.62
C GLY A 216 17.73 -19.19 16.22
N ALA A 217 18.12 -19.13 14.96
CA ALA A 217 18.74 -17.98 14.35
C ALA A 217 18.11 -17.74 12.98
N PHE A 218 18.08 -16.47 12.59
CA PHE A 218 17.66 -16.04 11.27
C PHE A 218 18.57 -14.92 10.80
N THR A 219 19.16 -15.08 9.63
CA THR A 219 19.90 -14.02 8.96
C THR A 219 19.42 -13.95 7.53
N PHE A 220 19.15 -12.74 7.07
CA PHE A 220 18.81 -12.51 5.67
C PHE A 220 19.34 -11.16 5.21
N THR A 221 19.50 -11.02 3.91
CA THR A 221 19.71 -9.76 3.22
C THR A 221 18.58 -9.60 2.23
N ALA A 222 17.98 -8.42 2.21
CA ALA A 222 16.92 -8.06 1.29
C ALA A 222 17.37 -6.85 0.48
N TRP A 223 17.12 -6.89 -0.82
CA TRP A 223 17.43 -5.83 -1.76
C TRP A 223 16.13 -5.32 -2.38
N ASP A 224 15.88 -4.03 -2.22
CA ASP A 224 14.84 -3.29 -2.93
C ASP A 224 15.48 -2.71 -4.20
N LYS A 225 15.05 -3.23 -5.35
CA LYS A 225 15.48 -2.78 -6.69
C LYS A 225 14.28 -2.28 -7.51
N GLY A 226 13.26 -1.80 -6.81
CA GLY A 226 11.99 -1.37 -7.37
C GLY A 226 11.00 -2.53 -7.60
N ALA A 227 9.78 -2.16 -8.00
CA ALA A 227 8.55 -2.97 -7.91
C ALA A 227 8.56 -4.43 -8.43
N VAL A 228 9.56 -4.87 -9.17
CA VAL A 228 9.63 -6.22 -9.76
C VAL A 228 11.01 -6.87 -9.67
N ARG A 229 12.04 -6.21 -9.12
CA ARG A 229 13.43 -6.72 -9.09
C ARG A 229 13.96 -6.96 -7.69
N ASP A 230 13.07 -6.93 -6.72
CA ASP A 230 13.42 -7.21 -5.34
C ASP A 230 13.93 -8.64 -5.21
N SER A 231 14.92 -8.81 -4.34
CA SER A 231 15.51 -10.12 -4.07
C SER A 231 15.77 -10.27 -2.58
N VAL A 232 15.83 -11.52 -2.14
CA VAL A 232 16.11 -11.86 -0.76
C VAL A 232 16.97 -13.12 -0.74
N ASP A 233 17.92 -13.15 0.17
CA ASP A 233 18.74 -14.32 0.47
C ASP A 233 18.83 -14.45 1.98
N GLY A 234 18.56 -15.63 2.50
CA GLY A 234 18.56 -15.84 3.93
C GLY A 234 18.13 -17.21 4.37
N VAL A 235 18.55 -17.56 5.57
CA VAL A 235 18.24 -18.85 6.19
C VAL A 235 17.80 -18.62 7.62
N ALA A 236 16.64 -19.20 7.96
CA ALA A 236 16.19 -19.35 9.33
C ALA A 236 16.32 -20.81 9.75
N GLU A 237 16.90 -21.05 10.93
CA GLU A 237 16.97 -22.36 11.57
C GLU A 237 16.50 -22.24 13.00
N PHE A 238 15.52 -23.04 13.40
CA PHE A 238 14.96 -23.00 14.75
C PHE A 238 14.40 -24.35 15.18
N ARG A 239 14.26 -24.54 16.48
CA ARG A 239 13.65 -25.72 17.08
C ARG A 239 12.32 -25.34 17.71
N THR A 240 11.22 -25.93 17.29
CA THR A 240 9.89 -25.64 17.85
C THR A 240 9.70 -26.32 19.21
N GLN A 241 8.62 -25.95 19.92
CA GLN A 241 8.33 -26.45 21.28
C GLN A 241 8.23 -27.98 21.39
N ASP A 242 7.86 -28.65 20.29
CA ASP A 242 7.77 -30.11 20.17
C ASP A 242 9.13 -30.77 19.89
N GLY A 243 10.18 -29.97 19.73
CA GLY A 243 11.54 -30.41 19.47
C GLY A 243 11.89 -30.61 17.99
N ALA A 244 10.96 -30.41 17.05
CA ALA A 244 11.24 -30.52 15.63
C ALA A 244 12.22 -29.42 15.18
N ARG A 245 13.17 -29.78 14.30
CA ARG A 245 14.12 -28.82 13.71
C ARG A 245 13.60 -28.32 12.39
N TRP A 246 13.42 -27.01 12.28
CA TRP A 246 12.96 -26.37 11.05
C TRP A 246 14.10 -25.58 10.42
N ARG A 247 14.19 -25.67 9.10
CA ARG A 247 15.07 -24.84 8.28
C ARG A 247 14.25 -24.23 7.15
N LEU A 248 14.30 -22.92 7.02
CA LEU A 248 13.74 -22.18 5.91
C LEU A 248 14.90 -21.56 5.12
N ALA A 249 15.01 -21.88 3.84
CA ALA A 249 15.85 -21.14 2.90
C ALA A 249 14.95 -20.24 2.05
N LEU A 250 15.17 -18.93 2.11
CA LEU A 250 14.44 -17.98 1.26
C LEU A 250 14.88 -18.15 -0.19
N ASP A 251 13.93 -18.05 -1.12
CA ASP A 251 14.16 -18.24 -2.55
C ASP A 251 13.93 -16.95 -3.32
N ARG A 252 12.66 -16.53 -3.43
CA ARG A 252 12.26 -15.37 -4.24
C ARG A 252 11.32 -14.47 -3.48
N VAL A 253 11.41 -13.17 -3.74
CA VAL A 253 10.45 -12.20 -3.23
C VAL A 253 9.13 -12.42 -3.95
N GLN A 254 8.05 -12.44 -3.19
CA GLN A 254 6.73 -12.57 -3.77
C GLN A 254 6.29 -11.19 -4.23
N THR A 255 6.35 -10.90 -5.54
CA THR A 255 6.01 -9.58 -6.12
C THR A 255 4.62 -9.54 -6.78
N LYS A 256 3.95 -10.68 -6.93
CA LYS A 256 2.63 -10.84 -7.57
C LYS A 256 1.75 -11.69 -6.65
N ASP A 257 0.42 -11.60 -6.70
CA ASP A 257 -0.43 -12.60 -6.02
C ASP A 257 -0.26 -12.72 -4.48
N VAL A 258 -0.05 -11.61 -3.76
CA VAL A 258 -0.30 -11.59 -2.31
C VAL A 258 -1.83 -11.57 -2.12
N PRO A 259 -2.42 -12.50 -1.34
CA PRO A 259 -3.84 -12.44 -1.01
C PRO A 259 -4.22 -11.04 -0.54
N HIS A 260 -5.25 -10.46 -1.16
CA HIS A 260 -5.83 -9.13 -0.91
C HIS A 260 -5.06 -7.89 -1.43
N HIS A 261 -3.82 -7.96 -1.93
CA HIS A 261 -3.14 -6.75 -2.44
C HIS A 261 -2.04 -6.96 -3.53
N PRO A 262 -2.31 -6.65 -4.81
CA PRO A 262 -1.42 -6.98 -5.94
C PRO A 262 -0.16 -6.11 -6.09
N ARG A 263 0.15 -5.19 -5.15
CA ARG A 263 1.37 -4.37 -5.14
C ARG A 263 2.13 -4.34 -3.80
N PHE A 264 1.69 -5.11 -2.81
CA PHE A 264 2.42 -5.28 -1.54
C PHE A 264 3.52 -6.33 -1.60
N GLY A 265 3.66 -6.99 -2.75
CA GLY A 265 4.70 -7.98 -2.96
C GLY A 265 6.03 -7.30 -3.25
N GLY A 266 7.01 -7.48 -2.37
CA GLY A 266 8.30 -6.80 -2.48
C GLY A 266 9.09 -6.78 -1.19
N VAL A 267 10.23 -6.11 -1.23
CA VAL A 267 11.03 -5.70 -0.08
C VAL A 267 10.68 -4.24 0.20
N ILE A 268 10.15 -3.96 1.38
CA ILE A 268 9.77 -2.60 1.79
C ILE A 268 10.69 -2.17 2.93
N LEU A 269 11.31 -1.01 2.79
CA LEU A 269 12.18 -0.43 3.81
C LEU A 269 11.52 0.77 4.50
N GLY A 270 11.68 0.88 5.82
CA GLY A 270 11.29 2.08 6.57
C GLY A 270 9.77 2.35 6.64
N LEU A 271 8.97 1.29 6.74
CA LEU A 271 7.51 1.36 6.70
C LEU A 271 6.90 1.64 8.08
N TYR A 272 6.12 2.72 8.20
CA TYR A 272 5.17 2.91 9.30
C TYR A 272 3.88 2.16 8.97
N TYR A 273 3.35 1.42 9.92
CA TYR A 273 2.35 0.40 9.63
C TYR A 273 1.29 0.39 10.74
N HIS A 274 0.04 0.09 10.38
CA HIS A 274 -1.06 -0.11 11.34
C HIS A 274 -2.15 -0.97 10.68
N GLY A 275 -2.82 -1.87 11.40
CA GLY A 275 -4.02 -2.56 10.89
C GLY A 275 -5.14 -1.67 10.32
N ASN A 276 -5.17 -0.36 10.65
CA ASN A 276 -6.12 0.64 10.14
C ASN A 276 -5.65 1.35 8.86
N THR A 277 -4.40 1.12 8.43
CA THR A 277 -3.96 1.54 7.07
C THR A 277 -4.54 0.64 5.98
N ALA A 278 -5.24 -0.44 6.38
CA ALA A 278 -5.73 -1.50 5.49
C ALA A 278 -4.62 -2.10 4.61
N VAL A 279 -3.41 -2.14 5.17
CA VAL A 279 -2.26 -2.87 4.65
C VAL A 279 -2.10 -4.12 5.49
N HIS A 280 -2.09 -5.32 4.89
CA HIS A 280 -2.15 -6.63 5.58
C HIS A 280 -3.34 -6.82 6.53
N THR A 281 -3.21 -7.68 7.55
CA THR A 281 -4.32 -8.02 8.46
C THR A 281 -4.59 -6.91 9.48
N PRO A 282 -5.87 -6.57 9.76
CA PRO A 282 -6.26 -5.55 10.72
C PRO A 282 -5.89 -5.86 12.18
N LEU A 283 -5.29 -7.03 12.44
CA LEU A 283 -4.91 -7.50 13.78
C LEU A 283 -3.49 -7.12 14.18
N VAL A 284 -2.73 -6.47 13.31
CA VAL A 284 -1.37 -6.04 13.61
C VAL A 284 -1.39 -4.67 14.30
N PRO A 285 -0.70 -4.50 15.45
CA PRO A 285 -0.52 -3.21 16.10
C PRO A 285 0.10 -2.15 15.19
N THR A 286 -0.04 -0.89 15.57
CA THR A 286 0.73 0.20 14.96
C THR A 286 2.20 -0.02 15.25
N ILE A 287 3.04 -0.11 14.21
CA ILE A 287 4.47 -0.37 14.32
C ILE A 287 5.26 0.50 13.33
N ASN A 288 6.54 0.66 13.61
CA ASN A 288 7.53 1.08 12.62
C ASN A 288 8.37 -0.14 12.24
N SER A 289 8.69 -0.32 10.97
CA SER A 289 9.55 -1.40 10.49
C SER A 289 10.76 -0.88 9.75
N ALA A 290 11.90 -1.53 9.98
CA ALA A 290 13.11 -1.31 9.18
C ALA A 290 13.00 -2.04 7.84
N VAL A 291 12.43 -3.25 7.84
CA VAL A 291 12.11 -4.02 6.64
C VAL A 291 10.86 -4.85 6.85
N ALA A 292 10.04 -4.96 5.81
CA ALA A 292 8.95 -5.90 5.69
C ALA A 292 8.99 -6.53 4.29
N LEU A 293 8.80 -7.84 4.17
CA LEU A 293 8.77 -8.51 2.88
C LEU A 293 7.85 -9.74 2.87
N TRP A 294 7.37 -10.06 1.68
CA TRP A 294 6.77 -11.35 1.36
C TRP A 294 7.73 -12.11 0.44
N ALA A 295 7.91 -13.40 0.69
CA ALA A 295 8.78 -14.27 -0.09
C ALA A 295 8.19 -15.67 -0.21
N PHE A 296 8.78 -16.46 -1.10
CA PHE A 296 8.71 -17.90 -1.05
C PHE A 296 10.02 -18.48 -0.53
N GLY A 297 9.94 -19.69 0.01
CA GLY A 297 11.13 -20.42 0.41
C GLY A 297 10.93 -21.92 0.47
N HIS A 298 12.06 -22.61 0.62
CA HIS A 298 12.16 -24.04 0.80
C HIS A 298 12.14 -24.35 2.29
N LEU A 299 11.11 -25.08 2.74
CA LEU A 299 10.90 -25.42 4.14
C LEU A 299 11.26 -26.88 4.37
N TYR A 300 12.09 -27.12 5.39
CA TYR A 300 12.51 -28.45 5.82
C TYR A 300 12.14 -28.69 7.28
N LYS A 301 11.71 -29.91 7.61
CA LYS A 301 11.47 -30.41 8.96
C LYS A 301 12.38 -31.62 9.19
N ASP A 302 13.23 -31.53 10.19
CA ASP A 302 14.22 -32.54 10.56
C ASP A 302 15.11 -33.02 9.40
N GLY A 303 15.41 -32.10 8.47
CA GLY A 303 16.21 -32.34 7.27
C GLY A 303 15.43 -32.85 6.06
N ALA A 304 14.16 -33.25 6.22
CA ALA A 304 13.29 -33.62 5.11
C ALA A 304 12.59 -32.38 4.54
N LEU A 305 12.50 -32.30 3.21
CA LEU A 305 11.75 -31.23 2.54
C LEU A 305 10.25 -31.37 2.83
N VAL A 306 9.64 -30.28 3.29
CA VAL A 306 8.20 -30.16 3.54
C VAL A 306 7.50 -29.55 2.33
N THR A 307 8.04 -28.43 1.82
CA THR A 307 7.56 -27.76 0.61
C THR A 307 8.66 -26.88 0.02
N ASP A 308 8.68 -26.76 -1.30
CA ASP A 308 9.53 -25.81 -2.04
C ASP A 308 8.83 -24.46 -2.29
N ASN A 309 7.62 -24.29 -1.75
CA ASN A 309 6.75 -23.16 -2.04
C ASN A 309 6.10 -22.57 -0.78
N ALA A 310 6.79 -22.67 0.36
CA ALA A 310 6.31 -22.04 1.60
C ALA A 310 6.17 -20.53 1.38
N MET A 311 5.01 -19.98 1.72
CA MET A 311 4.79 -18.53 1.70
C MET A 311 5.32 -17.94 3.01
N VAL A 312 6.18 -16.94 2.89
CA VAL A 312 6.93 -16.38 4.01
C VAL A 312 6.62 -14.90 4.14
N HIS A 313 6.35 -14.47 5.37
CA HIS A 313 6.29 -13.06 5.72
C HIS A 313 7.34 -12.75 6.79
N VAL A 314 8.13 -11.70 6.55
CA VAL A 314 9.21 -11.27 7.45
C VAL A 314 9.05 -9.80 7.76
N MET A 315 9.19 -9.42 9.02
CA MET A 315 9.25 -8.02 9.44
C MET A 315 10.29 -7.81 10.53
N LEU A 316 11.18 -6.84 10.37
CA LEU A 316 11.96 -6.29 11.47
C LEU A 316 11.30 -4.99 11.93
N LEU A 317 10.70 -5.00 13.12
CA LEU A 317 9.78 -3.96 13.56
C LEU A 317 10.00 -3.48 15.00
N SER A 318 9.33 -2.37 15.31
CA SER A 318 9.26 -1.77 16.63
C SER A 318 8.66 -2.77 17.60
N ARG A 319 9.35 -3.01 18.71
CA ARG A 319 8.98 -4.02 19.71
C ARG A 319 7.51 -3.91 20.10
N THR A 320 6.80 -5.02 20.00
CA THR A 320 5.37 -5.15 20.32
C THR A 320 5.11 -5.94 21.60
N ARG A 321 6.07 -6.75 22.02
CA ARG A 321 5.94 -7.63 23.20
C ARG A 321 6.71 -7.09 24.41
N ARG A 322 6.18 -7.37 25.61
CA ARG A 322 6.84 -7.02 26.88
C ARG A 322 7.99 -7.97 27.17
N ASP A 323 9.03 -7.46 27.82
CA ASP A 323 10.08 -8.30 28.37
C ASP A 323 9.51 -9.24 29.45
N GLY A 324 9.95 -10.50 29.43
CA GLY A 324 9.59 -11.51 30.43
C GLY A 324 8.47 -12.44 30.00
N ASP A 325 7.23 -11.93 29.90
CA ASP A 325 6.05 -12.75 29.56
C ASP A 325 5.72 -12.79 28.07
N PHE A 326 6.40 -11.95 27.26
CA PHE A 326 6.19 -11.81 25.81
C PHE A 326 4.75 -11.51 25.40
N ALA A 327 3.91 -11.07 26.33
CA ALA A 327 2.57 -10.65 25.97
C ALA A 327 2.64 -9.35 25.17
N LEU A 328 1.74 -9.20 24.21
CA LEU A 328 1.62 -7.97 23.45
C LEU A 328 1.38 -6.79 24.42
N ALA A 329 2.17 -5.74 24.23
CA ALA A 329 2.30 -4.63 25.16
C ALA A 329 1.40 -3.44 24.80
N CYS A 330 1.18 -3.23 23.50
CA CYS A 330 0.56 -2.03 22.98
C CYS A 330 -0.20 -2.28 21.67
N TRP A 331 -1.23 -1.48 21.46
CA TRP A 331 -1.86 -1.31 20.15
C TRP A 331 -1.11 -0.29 19.28
N ASP A 332 -0.47 0.71 19.90
CA ASP A 332 0.50 1.58 19.22
C ASP A 332 1.89 1.42 19.82
N CYS A 333 2.74 0.70 19.08
CA CYS A 333 4.11 0.39 19.42
C CYS A 333 5.11 1.14 18.53
N ALA A 334 4.66 2.07 17.68
CA ALA A 334 5.52 2.68 16.66
C ALA A 334 6.65 3.54 17.26
N LYS A 335 6.53 3.96 18.52
CA LYS A 335 7.59 4.69 19.25
C LYS A 335 8.64 3.77 19.88
N ASN A 336 8.41 2.45 19.90
CA ASN A 336 9.34 1.49 20.47
C ASN A 336 10.53 1.25 19.54
N LYS A 337 11.61 0.72 20.11
CA LYS A 337 12.83 0.36 19.36
C LYS A 337 12.52 -0.69 18.30
N ILE A 338 13.08 -0.52 17.10
CA ILE A 338 13.00 -1.50 16.01
C ILE A 338 14.03 -2.60 16.25
N GLU A 339 13.57 -3.73 16.77
CA GLU A 339 14.43 -4.86 17.18
C GLU A 339 13.68 -6.21 17.26
N GLU A 340 12.36 -6.22 17.08
CA GLU A 340 11.59 -7.46 17.05
C GLU A 340 11.53 -7.97 15.60
N LEU A 341 12.12 -9.13 15.35
CA LEU A 341 12.10 -9.80 14.05
C LEU A 341 11.03 -10.88 14.08
N GLN A 342 10.00 -10.70 13.26
CA GLN A 342 8.88 -11.60 13.07
C GLN A 342 9.08 -12.42 11.80
N LEU A 343 8.88 -13.74 11.90
CA LEU A 343 8.92 -14.69 10.78
C LEU A 343 7.66 -15.57 10.81
N GLN A 344 6.78 -15.35 9.85
CA GLN A 344 5.62 -16.20 9.61
C GLN A 344 5.87 -17.09 8.38
N ILE A 345 5.59 -18.38 8.50
CA ILE A 345 5.73 -19.37 7.43
C ILE A 345 4.40 -20.10 7.27
N LEU A 346 3.82 -19.98 6.09
CA LEU A 346 2.51 -20.53 5.71
C LEU A 346 2.68 -21.55 4.58
N PRO A 347 1.77 -22.52 4.44
CA PRO A 347 1.71 -23.35 3.25
C PRO A 347 1.59 -22.53 1.98
N GLY A 348 2.12 -23.04 0.86
CA GLY A 348 1.91 -22.43 -0.44
C GLY A 348 0.44 -22.43 -0.85
N PRO A 349 0.04 -21.61 -1.84
CA PRO A 349 -1.34 -21.62 -2.35
C PRO A 349 -1.78 -23.02 -2.79
N GLY A 350 -2.87 -23.53 -2.20
CA GLY A 350 -3.41 -24.87 -2.48
C GLY A 350 -2.71 -26.02 -1.75
N GLU A 351 -1.69 -25.75 -0.93
CA GLU A 351 -0.98 -26.78 -0.16
C GLU A 351 -1.66 -27.10 1.17
N PRO A 352 -1.50 -28.34 1.70
CA PRO A 352 -2.03 -28.69 3.00
C PRO A 352 -1.33 -27.92 4.12
N LYS A 353 -2.02 -27.82 5.26
CA LYS A 353 -1.45 -27.30 6.50
C LYS A 353 -0.21 -28.09 6.90
N PHE A 354 0.77 -27.39 7.48
CA PHE A 354 1.95 -28.05 8.03
C PHE A 354 1.59 -28.90 9.25
N ASP A 355 2.38 -29.93 9.49
CA ASP A 355 2.39 -30.66 10.76
C ASP A 355 3.07 -29.82 11.85
N ALA A 356 2.36 -28.77 12.27
CA ALA A 356 2.70 -27.81 13.30
C ALA A 356 1.40 -27.22 13.90
N PRO A 357 1.41 -26.74 15.17
CA PRO A 357 0.24 -26.12 15.77
C PRO A 357 -0.36 -25.00 14.90
N GLY A 358 -1.63 -25.12 14.54
CA GLY A 358 -2.33 -24.16 13.67
C GLY A 358 -2.12 -24.36 12.17
N GLY A 359 -1.18 -25.23 11.76
CA GLY A 359 -0.87 -25.50 10.36
C GLY A 359 0.12 -24.53 9.73
N PHE A 360 0.80 -23.72 10.54
CA PHE A 360 1.79 -22.72 10.14
C PHE A 360 2.86 -22.56 11.22
N LEU A 361 3.91 -21.79 10.95
CA LEU A 361 4.95 -21.47 11.92
C LEU A 361 5.01 -19.96 12.13
N PHE A 362 5.16 -19.53 13.38
CA PHE A 362 5.42 -18.14 13.70
C PHE A 362 6.48 -18.04 14.79
N VAL A 363 7.58 -17.36 14.46
CA VAL A 363 8.75 -17.21 15.32
C VAL A 363 9.12 -15.74 15.44
N ASN A 364 9.40 -15.30 16.67
CA ASN A 364 9.86 -13.96 16.98
C ASN A 364 11.25 -13.99 17.64
N TRP A 365 12.09 -13.03 17.27
CA TRP A 365 13.39 -12.73 17.91
C TRP A 365 13.38 -11.29 18.42
N GLU A 366 13.50 -11.09 19.73
CA GLU A 366 13.17 -9.82 20.39
C GLU A 366 14.28 -8.76 20.38
N LYS A 367 15.53 -9.12 20.05
CA LYS A 367 16.69 -8.19 20.07
C LYS A 367 17.54 -8.27 18.80
N SER A 368 16.86 -8.24 17.68
CA SER A 368 17.44 -8.31 16.34
C SER A 368 18.02 -6.96 15.91
N SER A 369 18.91 -6.99 14.93
CA SER A 369 19.60 -5.79 14.43
C SER A 369 19.61 -5.78 12.91
N SER A 370 19.76 -4.60 12.34
CA SER A 370 19.98 -4.40 10.92
C SER A 370 21.15 -3.48 10.64
N ALA A 371 21.74 -3.66 9.47
CA ALA A 371 22.73 -2.77 8.91
C ALA A 371 22.44 -2.54 7.43
N LYS A 372 22.87 -1.38 6.90
CA LYS A 372 22.89 -1.16 5.46
C LYS A 372 23.82 -2.21 4.83
N ALA A 373 23.31 -2.98 3.88
CA ALA A 373 24.11 -3.94 3.14
C ALA A 373 24.76 -3.25 1.93
N ALA A 374 25.87 -3.81 1.45
CA ALA A 374 26.45 -3.38 0.18
C ALA A 374 25.45 -3.67 -0.96
N SER A 375 25.27 -2.70 -1.84
CA SER A 375 24.36 -2.77 -3.00
C SER A 375 24.81 -3.77 -4.05
#